data_AF-A0A954E0H3-F1
#
_entry.id   AF-A0A954E0H3-F1
#
_cell.length_a   1.000
_cell.length_b   1.000
_cell.length_c   1.000
_cell.angle_alpha   90.00
_cell.angle_beta   90.00
_cell.angle_gamma   90.00
#
_symmetry.space_group_name_H-M   'P 1'
#
loop_
_entity.id
_entity.type
_entity.pdbx_description
1 polymer ?
#
loop_
_entity_poly.entity_id
_entity_poly.type
_entity_poly.pdbx_seq_one_letter_code
_entity_poly.pdbx_strand_id
1 'polypeptide(L)' 'PSVILDPFGGTGTTAMVAKALGRHGISVDMSADYCRLAQWRTNDRDQLAKVLGIAKAEQQPDDQLSMLDLLDGGAA' A
#
# COMPACT_ATOMS: atom_id res chain seq x y z
N PRO A 1 14.36 15.80 -1.28
CA PRO A 1 13.34 15.13 -0.42
C PRO A 1 12.50 16.20 0.30
N SER A 2 11.18 16.03 0.42
CA SER A 2 10.27 16.99 1.09
C SER A 2 9.33 16.29 2.07
N VAL A 3 8.82 17.08 3.04
CA VAL A 3 7.84 16.65 4.05
C VAL A 3 6.52 17.37 3.80
N ILE A 4 5.43 16.62 3.76
CA ILE A 4 4.06 17.12 3.56
C ILE A 4 3.27 16.91 4.85
N LEU A 5 2.71 17.98 5.41
CA LEU A 5 1.86 17.95 6.59
C LEU A 5 0.40 18.17 6.19
N ASP A 6 -0.48 17.33 6.71
CA ASP A 6 -1.94 17.49 6.63
C ASP A 6 -2.57 17.41 8.03
N PRO A 7 -3.03 18.53 8.61
CA PRO A 7 -3.61 18.56 9.95
C PRO A 7 -5.04 18.01 10.02
N PHE A 8 -5.66 17.66 8.88
CA PHE A 8 -7.00 17.08 8.79
C PHE A 8 -6.99 15.88 7.85
N GLY A 9 -6.16 14.89 8.21
CA GLY A 9 -5.77 13.80 7.34
C GLY A 9 -6.91 12.93 6.83
N GLY A 10 -8.03 12.82 7.56
CA GLY A 10 -9.16 11.98 7.22
C GLY A 10 -8.73 10.57 6.85
N THR A 11 -9.15 10.09 5.68
CA THR A 11 -8.78 8.75 5.19
C THR A 11 -7.34 8.62 4.69
N GLY A 12 -6.50 9.65 4.84
CA GLY A 12 -5.06 9.58 4.55
C GLY A 12 -4.67 9.78 3.09
N THR A 13 -5.52 10.40 2.27
CA THR A 13 -5.23 10.64 0.84
C THR A 13 -3.94 11.44 0.63
N THR A 14 -3.73 12.51 1.41
CA THR A 14 -2.52 13.35 1.29
C THR A 14 -1.24 12.56 1.60
N ALA A 15 -1.25 11.78 2.69
CA ALA A 15 -0.12 10.92 3.07
C ALA A 15 0.15 9.82 2.01
N MET A 16 -0.91 9.21 1.46
CA MET A 16 -0.80 8.22 0.38
C MET A 16 -0.16 8.81 -0.88
N VAL A 17 -0.62 9.98 -1.33
CA VAL A 17 -0.06 10.68 -2.50
C VAL A 17 1.39 11.11 -2.24
N ALA A 18 1.69 11.62 -1.04
CA ALA A 18 3.05 11.97 -0.67
C ALA A 18 3.98 10.74 -0.77
N LYS A 19 3.58 9.60 -0.20
CA LYS A 19 4.35 8.35 -0.28
C LYS A 19 4.53 7.86 -1.71
N ALA A 20 3.46 7.83 -2.50
CA ALA A 20 3.50 7.41 -3.90
C ALA A 20 4.49 8.24 -4.74
N LEU A 21 4.60 9.54 -4.45
CA LEU A 21 5.54 10.46 -5.11
C LEU A 21 6.94 10.49 -4.46
N GLY A 22 7.27 9.53 -3.58
CA GLY A 22 8.59 9.45 -2.94
C GLY A 22 8.87 10.56 -1.91
N ARG A 23 7.83 11.12 -1.30
CA ARG A 23 7.91 12.15 -0.24
C ARG A 23 7.51 11.55 1.11
N HIS A 24 7.84 12.26 2.19
CA HIS A 24 7.36 11.91 3.53
C HIS A 24 6.06 12.64 3.84
N GLY A 25 5.01 11.90 4.19
CA GLY A 25 3.73 12.45 4.62
C GLY A 25 3.54 12.32 6.13
N ILE A 26 3.04 13.37 6.76
CA ILE A 26 2.58 13.40 8.15
C ILE A 26 1.11 13.84 8.11
N SER A 27 0.22 13.00 8.62
CA SER A 27 -1.20 13.32 8.72
C SER A 27 -1.67 13.19 10.16
N VAL A 28 -2.51 14.13 10.60
CA VAL A 28 -3.17 14.13 11.91
C VAL A 28 -4.67 14.13 11.68
N ASP A 29 -5.39 13.29 12.41
CA ASP A 29 -6.85 13.31 12.45
C ASP A 29 -7.34 13.00 13.87
N MET A 30 -8.47 13.58 14.26
CA MET A 30 -9.07 13.37 15.58
C MET A 30 -9.76 12.00 15.67
N SER A 31 -10.24 11.47 14.55
CA SER A 31 -10.88 10.17 14.49
C SER A 31 -9.84 9.04 14.45
N ALA A 32 -9.83 8.22 15.49
CA ALA A 32 -8.99 7.02 15.54
C ALA A 32 -9.27 6.05 14.39
N ASP A 33 -10.53 5.96 13.93
CA ASP A 33 -10.91 5.09 12.81
C ASP A 33 -10.35 5.59 11.49
N TYR A 34 -10.32 6.90 11.28
CA TYR A 34 -9.67 7.51 10.13
C TYR A 34 -8.16 7.34 10.16
N CYS A 35 -7.52 7.47 11.32
CA CYS A 35 -6.10 7.16 11.47
C CYS A 35 -5.78 5.70 11.12
N ARG A 36 -6.57 4.73 11.58
CA ARG A 36 -6.39 3.30 11.24
C ARG A 36 -6.57 3.06 9.74
N LEU A 37 -7.62 3.62 9.15
CA LEU A 37 -7.88 3.51 7.71
C LEU A 37 -6.77 4.14 6.89
N ALA A 38 -6.30 5.33 7.25
CA ALA A 38 -5.19 6.03 6.62
C ALA A 38 -3.89 5.20 6.67
N GLN A 39 -3.63 4.54 7.80
CA GLN A 39 -2.47 3.67 7.96
C GLN A 39 -2.53 2.45 7.04
N TRP A 40 -3.67 1.77 6.95
CA TRP A 40 -3.85 0.66 6.01
C TRP A 40 -3.68 1.15 4.56
N ARG A 41 -4.39 2.22 4.19
CA ARG A 41 -4.38 2.84 2.86
C ARG A 41 -2.97 3.23 2.40
N THR A 42 -2.15 3.76 3.30
CA THR A 42 -0.79 4.20 2.97
C THR A 42 0.20 3.04 2.84
N ASN A 43 -0.12 1.84 3.35
CA ASN A 43 0.77 0.68 3.31
C ASN A 43 0.32 -0.41 2.33
N ASP A 44 -0.92 -0.34 1.87
CA ASP A 44 -1.45 -1.25 0.85
C ASP A 44 -0.88 -0.94 -0.54
N ARG A 45 -0.40 -1.98 -1.23
CA ARG A 45 0.24 -1.84 -2.55
C ARG A 45 -0.76 -1.46 -3.62
N ASP A 46 -1.98 -1.99 -3.57
CA ASP A 46 -3.01 -1.71 -4.57
C ASP A 46 -3.49 -0.25 -4.46
N GLN A 47 -3.61 0.28 -3.24
CA GLN A 47 -3.91 1.69 -3.03
C GLN A 47 -2.83 2.61 -3.62
N LEU A 48 -1.55 2.28 -3.42
CA LEU A 48 -0.45 3.06 -3.99
C LEU A 48 -0.41 2.94 -5.53
N ALA A 49 -0.62 1.74 -6.07
CA ALA A 49 -0.71 1.51 -7.51
C ALA A 49 -1.83 2.34 -8.14
N LYS A 50 -3.00 2.41 -7.48
CA LYS A 50 -4.14 3.23 -7.91
C LYS A 50 -3.78 4.72 -8.01
N VAL A 51 -3.03 5.26 -7.04
CA VAL A 51 -2.59 6.66 -7.08
C VAL A 51 -1.63 6.92 -8.24
N LEU A 52 -0.75 5.97 -8.54
CA LEU A 52 0.22 6.08 -9.62
C LEU A 52 -0.37 5.75 -11.01
N GLY A 53 -1.65 5.36 -11.08
CA GLY A 53 -2.27 4.94 -12.34
C GLY A 53 -1.70 3.64 -12.90
N ILE A 54 -1.09 2.81 -12.05
CA ILE A 54 -0.54 1.51 -12.45
C ILE A 54 -1.66 0.47 -12.39
N ALA A 55 -1.78 -0.36 -13.42
CA ALA A 55 -2.75 -1.45 -13.44
C ALA A 55 -2.51 -2.39 -12.24
N LYS A 56 -3.59 -2.80 -11.58
CA LYS A 56 -3.51 -3.77 -10.49
C LYS A 56 -2.92 -5.07 -11.05
N ALA A 57 -1.87 -5.58 -10.42
CA ALA A 57 -1.35 -6.90 -10.76
C ALA A 57 -2.44 -7.95 -10.47
N GLU A 58 -2.73 -8.80 -11.44
CA GLU A 58 -3.58 -9.96 -11.21
C GLU A 58 -2.93 -10.82 -10.12
N GLN A 59 -3.66 -11.02 -9.02
CA GLN A 59 -3.23 -11.93 -7.98
C GLN A 59 -3.31 -13.34 -8.58
N GLN A 60 -2.18 -14.02 -8.65
CA GLN A 60 -2.13 -15.39 -9.12
C GLN A 60 -3.00 -16.23 -8.16
N PRO A 61 -3.99 -16.98 -8.64
CA PRO A 61 -4.87 -17.74 -7.77
C PRO A 61 -4.06 -18.78 -6.98
N ASP A 62 -4.42 -18.97 -5.70
CA ASP A 62 -3.73 -19.85 -4.74
C ASP A 62 -3.67 -21.33 -5.18
N ASP A 63 -4.38 -21.70 -6.26
CA ASP A 63 -4.44 -23.05 -6.81
C ASP A 63 -3.26 -23.41 -7.73
N GLN A 64 -2.41 -22.44 -8.07
CA GLN A 64 -1.19 -22.68 -8.83
C GLN A 64 -0.04 -23.02 -7.88
N LEU A 65 0.35 -24.31 -7.83
CA LEU A 65 1.60 -24.76 -7.20
C LEU A 65 2.74 -23.82 -7.61
N SER A 66 3.45 -23.25 -6.63
CA SER A 66 4.51 -22.31 -6.95
C SER A 66 5.64 -23.04 -7.68
N MET A 67 6.30 -22.35 -8.61
CA MET A 67 7.47 -22.91 -9.30
C MET A 67 8.57 -23.33 -8.31
N LEU A 68 8.62 -22.70 -7.12
CA LEU A 68 9.50 -23.12 -6.02
C LEU A 68 9.09 -24.47 -5.42
N ASP A 69 7.79 -24.70 -5.18
CA ASP A 69 7.29 -25.98 -4.65
C ASP A 69 7.54 -27.14 -5.61
N LEU A 70 7.49 -26.89 -6.92
CA LEU A 70 7.79 -27.88 -7.95
C LEU A 70 9.30 -28.23 -8.02
N LEU A 71 10.16 -27.27 -7.70
CA LEU A 71 11.63 -27.45 -7.68
C LEU A 71 12.10 -28.10 -6.37
N ASP A 72 11.45 -27.80 -5.24
CA ASP A 72 11.73 -28.41 -3.94
C ASP A 72 11.16 -29.85 -3.82
N GLY A 73 10.17 -30.22 -4.66
CA GLY A 73 9.55 -31.55 -4.69
C GLY A 73 10.26 -32.61 -5.56
N GLY A 74 11.52 -32.40 -5.93
CA GLY A 74 12.30 -33.26 -6.82
C GLY A 74 13.58 -33.85 -6.24
N ALA A 75 13.76 -33.86 -4.91
CA ALA A 75 14.89 -34.54 -4.28
C ALA A 75 14.52 -35.09 -2.89
N ALA A 76 14.28 -36.42 -2.88
CA ALA A 76 14.19 -37.35 -1.74
C ALA A 76 12.99 -37.22 -0.78
#